data_AF-A0A7J3VSG1-F1
#
_entry.id   AF-A0A7J3VSG1-F1
#
_cell.length_a   1.000
_cell.length_b   1.000
_cell.length_c   1.000
_cell.angle_alpha   90.00
_cell.angle_beta   90.00
_cell.angle_gamma   90.00
#
_symmetry.space_group_name_H-M   'P 1'
#
loop_
_entity.id
_entity.type
_entity.pdbx_description
1 polymer ?
#
loop_
_entity_poly.entity_id
_entity_poly.type
_entity_poly.pdbx_seq_one_letter_code
_entity_poly.pdbx_strand_id
1 'polypeptide(L)' 'MKIVIREVNAGFWNPFEEMLEKKQKTGQCVICGLELLNDKTYSCPHCEAVGHMTCFDDWLLIRKTCPLCRRPIVED' A
#
# COMPACT_ATOMS: atom_id res chain seq x y z
N MET A 1 -27.04 26.84 42.18
CA MET A 1 -25.84 26.58 41.37
C MET A 1 -26.30 26.15 39.98
N LYS A 2 -26.00 26.91 38.92
CA LYS A 2 -26.39 26.56 37.55
C LYS A 2 -25.27 25.71 36.95
N ILE A 3 -25.55 24.44 36.69
CA ILE A 3 -24.62 23.56 35.97
C ILE A 3 -24.78 23.91 34.49
N VAL A 4 -23.75 24.53 33.92
CA VAL A 4 -23.65 24.76 32.48
C VAL A 4 -23.04 23.52 31.88
N ILE A 5 -23.87 22.67 31.26
CA ILE A 5 -23.39 21.50 30.51
C ILE A 5 -22.82 22.06 29.20
N ARG A 6 -21.49 22.12 29.10
CA ARG A 6 -20.82 22.49 27.86
C ARG A 6 -20.81 21.25 26.99
N GLU A 7 -21.64 21.23 25.95
CA GLU A 7 -21.61 20.19 24.92
C GLU A 7 -20.22 20.17 24.30
N VAL A 8 -19.41 19.18 24.68
CA VAL A 8 -18.22 18.83 23.92
C VAL A 8 -18.75 18.12 22.69
N ASN A 9 -18.62 18.76 21.53
CA ASN A 9 -18.83 18.09 20.25
C ASN A 9 -17.65 17.13 20.08
N ALA A 10 -17.70 16.00 20.80
CA ALA A 10 -16.85 14.86 20.55
C ALA A 10 -17.30 14.36 19.18
N GLY A 11 -16.60 14.84 18.14
CA GLY A 11 -16.92 14.58 16.75
C GLY A 11 -17.32 13.13 16.55
N PHE A 12 -18.35 12.93 15.74
CA PHE A 12 -18.97 11.65 15.44
C PHE A 12 -17.89 10.59 15.15
N TRP A 13 -17.59 9.76 16.14
CA TRP A 13 -16.57 8.73 16.01
C TRP A 13 -17.08 7.69 15.02
N ASN A 14 -16.55 7.73 13.80
CA ASN A 14 -16.88 6.81 12.72
C ASN A 14 -15.96 5.58 12.81
N PRO A 15 -16.44 4.41 13.26
CA PRO A 15 -15.62 3.20 13.33
C PRO A 15 -15.16 2.70 11.95
N PHE A 16 -15.83 3.16 10.89
CA PHE A 16 -15.58 2.75 9.51
C PHE A 16 -14.55 3.66 8.80
N GLU A 17 -14.25 4.83 9.34
CA GLU A 17 -13.26 5.76 8.77
C GLU A 17 -11.84 5.17 8.83
N GLU A 18 -11.58 4.33 9.84
CA GLU A 18 -10.34 3.58 10.03
C GLU A 18 -10.09 2.52 8.93
N MET A 19 -11.11 2.11 8.19
CA MET A 19 -11.01 1.02 7.20
C MET A 19 -10.56 1.48 5.81
N LEU A 20 -10.75 2.75 5.46
CA LEU A 20 -10.38 3.31 4.15
C LEU A 20 -8.89 3.64 4.02
N GLU A 21 -8.18 3.77 5.15
CA GLU A 21 -6.76 4.17 5.17
C GLU A 21 -5.77 3.00 5.03
N LYS A 22 -6.23 1.76 4.77
CA LYS A 22 -5.33 0.68 4.32
C LYS A 22 -4.97 0.85 2.84
N LYS A 23 -4.51 2.05 2.46
CA LYS A 23 -3.74 2.26 1.25
C LYS A 23 -2.43 1.52 1.47
N GLN A 24 -2.18 0.49 0.67
CA GLN A 24 -1.00 -0.37 0.74
C GLN A 24 0.24 0.46 1.04
N LYS A 25 0.97 0.11 2.11
CA LYS A 25 2.13 0.86 2.58
C LYS A 25 3.13 1.04 1.44
N THR A 26 3.20 2.25 0.91
CA THR A 26 4.21 2.68 -0.06
C THR A 26 5.56 2.60 0.63
N GLY A 27 6.30 1.50 0.44
CA GLY A 27 7.58 1.27 1.12
C GLY A 27 7.85 -0.16 1.55
N GLN A 28 6.88 -1.09 1.38
CA GLN A 28 7.10 -2.52 1.61
C GLN A 28 7.06 -3.28 0.29
N CYS A 29 7.95 -4.26 0.17
CA CYS A 29 8.00 -5.13 -0.99
C CYS A 29 6.76 -6.02 -1.04
N VAL A 30 6.03 -5.97 -2.15
CA VAL A 30 4.80 -6.74 -2.35
C VAL A 30 5.01 -8.26 -2.47
N ILE A 31 6.27 -8.70 -2.58
CA ILE A 31 6.64 -10.11 -2.76
C ILE A 31 7.11 -10.71 -1.43
N CYS A 32 8.07 -10.08 -0.74
CA CYS A 32 8.63 -10.58 0.51
C CYS A 32 8.07 -9.92 1.77
N GLY A 33 7.32 -8.81 1.64
CA GLY A 33 6.74 -8.06 2.76
C GLY A 33 7.71 -7.19 3.56
N LEU A 34 9.00 -7.20 3.21
CA LEU A 34 10.05 -6.43 3.89
C LEU A 34 10.13 -4.98 3.41
N GLU A 35 10.70 -4.11 4.23
CA GLU A 35 10.90 -2.70 3.89
C GLU A 35 11.91 -2.52 2.75
N LEU A 36 11.64 -1.53 1.90
CA LEU A 36 12.49 -1.16 0.77
C LEU A 36 13.58 -0.18 1.22
N LEU A 37 14.50 -0.63 2.09
CA LEU A 37 15.57 0.21 2.61
C LEU A 37 16.76 0.27 1.63
N ASN A 38 16.96 1.40 0.94
CA ASN A 38 18.12 1.71 0.09
C ASN A 38 18.49 0.73 -1.04
N ASP A 39 17.77 -0.36 -1.22
CA ASP A 39 17.93 -1.29 -2.33
C ASP A 39 17.33 -0.71 -3.62
N LYS A 40 17.79 -1.23 -4.76
CA LYS A 40 17.12 -0.96 -6.04
C LYS A 40 15.70 -1.48 -5.95
N THR A 41 14.74 -0.59 -6.15
CA THR A 41 13.32 -0.92 -6.14
C THR A 41 12.76 -0.91 -7.56
N TYR A 42 11.79 -1.78 -7.79
CA TYR A 42 11.01 -1.79 -9.01
C TYR A 42 9.61 -1.26 -8.69
N SER A 43 9.10 -0.35 -9.51
CA SER A 43 7.73 0.16 -9.42
C SER A 43 6.91 -0.25 -10.65
N CYS A 44 5.71 -0.78 -10.42
CA CYS A 44 4.81 -1.16 -11.50
C CYS A 44 4.11 0.09 -12.08
N PRO A 45 4.15 0.32 -13.40
CA PRO A 45 3.54 1.51 -14.03
C PRO A 45 2.00 1.52 -13.97
N HIS A 46 1.36 0.37 -13.75
CA HIS A 46 -0.10 0.25 -13.79
C HIS A 46 -0.80 0.40 -12.44
N CYS A 47 -0.11 0.11 -11.35
CA CYS A 47 -0.71 0.05 -10.01
C CYS A 47 0.19 0.62 -8.92
N GLU A 48 1.36 1.18 -9.30
CA GLU A 48 2.32 1.77 -8.37
C GLU A 48 2.86 0.79 -7.30
N ALA A 49 2.67 -0.51 -7.52
CA ALA A 49 3.23 -1.55 -6.66
C ALA A 49 4.75 -1.43 -6.62
N VAL A 50 5.32 -1.37 -5.43
CA VAL A 50 6.77 -1.30 -5.23
C VAL A 50 7.31 -2.61 -4.66
N GLY A 51 8.50 -3.02 -5.12
CA GLY A 51 9.18 -4.20 -4.61
C GLY A 51 10.69 -4.10 -4.77
N HIS A 52 11.43 -5.00 -4.12
CA HIS A 52 12.85 -5.16 -4.38
C HIS A 52 13.06 -5.59 -5.83
N MET A 53 14.07 -5.02 -6.50
CA MET A 53 14.36 -5.33 -7.89
C MET A 53 14.65 -6.82 -8.07
N THR A 54 15.39 -7.46 -7.16
CA THR A 54 15.65 -8.91 -7.15
C THR A 54 14.36 -9.72 -7.08
N CYS A 55 13.49 -9.42 -6.11
CA CYS A 55 12.21 -10.11 -5.97
C CYS A 55 11.33 -9.95 -7.22
N PHE A 56 11.28 -8.74 -7.79
CA PHE A 56 10.50 -8.48 -9.00
C PHE A 56 11.08 -9.20 -10.22
N ASP A 57 12.40 -9.27 -10.37
CA ASP A 57 13.07 -9.97 -11.47
C ASP A 57 12.80 -11.49 -11.39
N ASP A 58 12.99 -12.10 -10.22
CA ASP A 58 12.66 -13.51 -9.96
C ASP A 58 11.20 -13.81 -10.28
N TRP A 59 10.30 -12.90 -9.89
CA TRP A 59 8.88 -13.04 -10.21
C TRP A 59 8.63 -12.97 -11.72
N LEU A 60 9.22 -11.98 -12.40
CA LEU A 60 9.07 -11.76 -13.84
C LEU A 60 9.64 -12.90 -14.69
N LEU A 61 10.71 -13.55 -14.22
CA LEU A 61 11.26 -14.75 -14.85
C LEU A 61 10.24 -15.90 -14.92
N ILE A 62 9.35 -16.00 -13.91
CA ILE A 62 8.35 -17.07 -13.83
C ILE A 62 7.01 -16.61 -14.42
N ARG A 63 6.56 -15.41 -14.03
CA ARG A 63 5.26 -14.82 -14.34
C ARG A 63 5.53 -13.38 -14.77
N LYS A 64 5.52 -13.13 -16.08
CA LYS A 64 5.75 -11.80 -16.72
C LYS A 64 4.67 -10.75 -16.42
N THR A 65 4.04 -10.82 -15.25
CA THR A 65 2.90 -10.02 -14.82
C THR A 65 3.14 -9.47 -13.42
N CYS A 66 2.49 -8.35 -13.08
CA CYS A 66 2.60 -7.74 -11.76
C CYS A 66 1.95 -8.63 -10.67
N PRO A 67 2.61 -8.86 -9.52
CA PRO A 67 2.04 -9.66 -8.42
C PRO A 67 0.78 -9.02 -7.80
N LEU A 68 0.63 -7.70 -7.85
CA LEU A 68 -0.55 -7.01 -7.32
C LEU A 68 -1.70 -6.89 -8.33
N CYS A 69 -1.45 -6.29 -9.49
CA CYS A 69 -2.52 -6.00 -10.45
C CYS A 69 -2.67 -7.05 -11.56
N ARG A 70 -1.79 -8.05 -11.62
CA ARG A 70 -1.76 -9.13 -12.63
C ARG A 70 -1.65 -8.67 -14.09
N ARG A 71 -1.41 -7.37 -14.34
CA ARG A 71 -1.14 -6.86 -15.69
C ARG A 71 0.25 -7.25 -16.16
N PRO A 72 0.45 -7.53 -17.46
CA PRO A 72 1.78 -7.73 -18.02
C PRO A 72 2.62 -6.46 -17.82
N ILE A 73 3.91 -6.65 -17.56
CA ILE A 73 4.84 -5.54 -17.30
C ILE A 73 5.62 -5.15 -18.57
N VAL A 74 5.58 -6.01 -19.59
CA VAL A 74 6.10 -5.76 -20.93
C VAL A 74 4.91 -5.38 -21.80
N GLU A 75 4.88 -4.15 -22.27
CA GLU A 75 4.15 -3.79 -23.50
C GLU A 75 5.04 -4.20 -24.68
N ASP A 76 4.47 -4.90 -25.65
CA ASP A 76 5.15 -5.47 -26.83
C ASP A 76 5.75 -4.37 -27.73
#